data_AF-A0A2E3K7G8-F1
#
_entry.id   AF-A0A2E3K7G8-F1
#
_cell.length_a   1.000
_cell.length_b   1.000
_cell.length_c   1.000
_cell.angle_alpha   90.00
_cell.angle_beta   90.00
_cell.angle_gamma   90.00
#
_symmetry.space_group_name_H-M   'P 1'
#
loop_
_entity.id
_entity.type
_entity.pdbx_description
1 polymer ?
#
loop_
_entity_poly.entity_id
_entity_poly.type
_entity_poly.pdbx_seq_one_letter_code
_entity_poly.pdbx_strand_id
1 'polypeptide(L)'
;MKLGIQEYKEAEKAAQVIVPNKIIEAFSPAHFKRTGYPTDIEDEKSLRNWVDAMHEGGMSWDYENLIGGVTKEEFELCKEIIYAVAVITKESSGKVAVPRGVFPSAIRVLRLIKYLCPNKNSLIFEVGPGCGYLGALLSLSGYSYASMDITQGFYVYQSRLYSQLFPDRLVELATEDLEFCDLKKSSKPSIFHVPWWKFGVLDFEKITLDVDLVVGVDVLCEMHQYALRYLGRLSKNWLTESPGEKFFLVPSTGTWASTSGPEMENMFAHLGFDNVFQKGQTYVFTKAPEEWKKQSIEPEIAPTTVDSTVLNEAEQNDENIEAVDSEVKSKISAQAILSLANPLLSLHLLVRTLQVLFGAGGLQKVKEKTSVFFYPEKAAGKVESGDNTVKENELNDKNSEAEIETLAPSKDPGALDVNESSFGSSLSKNPIHERLISGYETDLQKQRVSKDEFDNFYTSEFGVNTLENDDEKFIRIVRDETDLRVT
;
A
#
# COMPACT_ATOMS: atom_id res chain seq x y z
N MET A 1 -18.80 -20.63 9.21
CA MET A 1 -20.04 -19.79 9.23
C MET A 1 -19.75 -18.54 8.40
N LYS A 2 -20.72 -18.01 7.64
CA LYS A 2 -20.53 -16.83 6.79
C LYS A 2 -20.98 -15.58 7.55
N LEU A 3 -20.06 -14.65 7.83
CA LEU A 3 -20.30 -13.41 8.58
C LEU A 3 -21.27 -12.47 7.85
N GLY A 4 -22.43 -12.12 8.41
CA GLY A 4 -23.34 -11.13 7.82
C GLY A 4 -22.78 -9.69 7.85
N ILE A 5 -23.14 -8.86 6.87
CA ILE A 5 -22.81 -7.41 6.86
C ILE A 5 -23.32 -6.74 8.15
N GLN A 6 -24.58 -7.00 8.50
CA GLN A 6 -25.21 -6.43 9.68
C GLN A 6 -24.55 -6.92 10.99
N GLU A 7 -24.17 -8.20 11.04
CA GLU A 7 -23.46 -8.79 12.18
C GLU A 7 -22.11 -8.10 12.40
N TYR A 8 -21.34 -7.86 11.33
CA TYR A 8 -20.09 -7.10 11.42
C TYR A 8 -20.35 -5.66 11.93
N LYS A 9 -21.33 -4.95 11.37
CA LYS A 9 -21.67 -3.58 11.78
C LYS A 9 -22.05 -3.49 13.26
N GLU A 10 -22.81 -4.46 13.74
CA GLU A 10 -23.20 -4.54 15.15
C GLU A 10 -22.00 -4.81 16.05
N ALA A 11 -21.12 -5.73 15.66
CA ALA A 11 -19.89 -6.03 16.38
C ALA A 11 -18.93 -4.83 16.42
N GLU A 12 -18.71 -4.17 15.28
CA GLU A 12 -17.87 -2.97 15.17
C GLU A 12 -18.42 -1.83 16.03
N LYS A 13 -19.74 -1.59 15.96
CA LYS A 13 -20.41 -0.57 16.77
C LYS A 13 -20.29 -0.87 18.27
N ALA A 14 -20.46 -2.12 18.68
CA ALA A 14 -20.27 -2.52 20.08
C ALA A 14 -18.82 -2.31 20.53
N ALA A 15 -17.85 -2.63 19.67
CA ALA A 15 -16.44 -2.43 19.96
C ALA A 15 -16.09 -0.93 20.09
N GLN A 16 -16.61 -0.06 19.23
CA GLN A 16 -16.40 1.39 19.31
C GLN A 16 -16.88 2.02 20.63
N VAL A 17 -17.80 1.38 21.36
CA VAL A 17 -18.24 1.86 22.68
C VAL A 17 -17.19 1.62 23.76
N ILE A 18 -16.38 0.56 23.63
CA ILE A 18 -15.44 0.12 24.68
C ILE A 18 -13.98 0.46 24.34
N VAL A 19 -13.65 0.61 23.06
CA VAL A 19 -12.29 0.89 22.59
C VAL A 19 -11.94 2.36 22.84
N PRO A 20 -10.76 2.68 23.39
CA PRO A 20 -10.30 4.07 23.53
C PRO A 20 -10.32 4.86 22.21
N ASN A 21 -10.72 6.14 22.28
CA ASN A 21 -10.79 7.03 21.12
C ASN A 21 -9.50 7.08 20.28
N LYS A 22 -8.32 6.96 20.91
CA LYS A 22 -7.04 6.95 20.19
C LYS A 22 -6.83 5.73 19.32
N ILE A 23 -7.39 4.58 19.69
CA ILE A 23 -7.38 3.38 18.86
C ILE A 23 -8.39 3.58 17.70
N ILE A 24 -9.58 4.10 17.98
CA ILE A 24 -10.56 4.43 16.93
C ILE A 24 -9.97 5.39 15.89
N GLU A 25 -9.26 6.44 16.34
CA GLU A 25 -8.54 7.36 15.47
C GLU A 25 -7.46 6.66 14.63
N ALA A 26 -6.62 5.84 15.28
CA ALA A 26 -5.50 5.16 14.65
C ALA A 26 -5.93 4.13 13.59
N PHE A 27 -7.05 3.45 13.80
CA PHE A 27 -7.58 2.43 12.90
C PHE A 27 -8.79 2.93 12.08
N SER A 28 -8.94 4.24 11.93
CA SER A 28 -9.91 4.80 10.99
C SER A 28 -9.37 4.74 9.56
N PRO A 29 -10.17 4.37 8.54
CA PRO A 29 -9.76 4.39 7.13
C PRO A 29 -9.74 5.82 6.58
N ALA A 30 -8.98 6.71 7.22
CA ALA A 30 -8.97 8.14 6.97
C ALA A 30 -8.49 8.48 5.56
N HIS A 31 -7.53 7.72 5.01
CA HIS A 31 -7.05 7.91 3.65
C HIS A 31 -8.17 7.73 2.62
N PHE A 32 -8.86 6.59 2.63
CA PHE A 32 -10.00 6.31 1.75
C PHE A 32 -11.15 7.32 1.94
N LYS A 33 -11.49 7.65 3.19
CA LYS A 33 -12.50 8.69 3.46
C LYS A 33 -12.13 10.04 2.86
N ARG A 34 -10.84 10.41 2.87
CA ARG A 34 -10.35 11.67 2.30
C ARG A 34 -10.38 11.69 0.78
N THR A 35 -10.12 10.55 0.12
CA THR A 35 -10.13 10.43 -1.34
C THR A 35 -11.54 10.17 -1.90
N GLY A 36 -12.52 9.91 -1.03
CA GLY A 36 -13.87 9.54 -1.43
C GLY A 36 -13.99 8.07 -1.87
N TYR A 37 -12.99 7.25 -1.55
CA TYR A 37 -13.04 5.81 -1.82
C TYR A 37 -14.03 5.12 -0.86
N PRO A 38 -14.86 4.17 -1.33
CA PRO A 38 -15.82 3.47 -0.47
C PRO A 38 -15.12 2.73 0.67
N THR A 39 -15.64 2.83 1.90
CA THR A 39 -15.10 2.09 3.05
C THR A 39 -16.02 0.99 3.56
N ASP A 40 -17.29 1.03 3.18
CA ASP A 40 -18.37 0.26 3.78
C ASP A 40 -19.19 -0.46 2.71
N ILE A 41 -19.82 -1.58 3.09
CA ILE A 41 -20.78 -2.31 2.26
C ILE A 41 -22.14 -2.26 2.93
N GLU A 42 -23.15 -1.84 2.18
CA GLU A 42 -24.54 -1.79 2.64
C GLU A 42 -25.37 -2.99 2.15
N ASP A 43 -25.00 -3.59 1.02
CA ASP A 43 -25.75 -4.66 0.35
C ASP A 43 -24.78 -5.72 -0.22
N GLU A 44 -25.10 -7.00 -0.07
CA GLU A 44 -24.37 -8.13 -0.67
C GLU A 44 -24.18 -7.97 -2.19
N LYS A 45 -25.13 -7.32 -2.88
CA LYS A 45 -25.03 -7.04 -4.33
C LYS A 45 -23.81 -6.18 -4.68
N SER A 46 -23.35 -5.38 -3.74
CA SER A 46 -22.19 -4.50 -3.90
C SER A 46 -20.85 -5.22 -3.72
N LEU A 47 -20.84 -6.48 -3.26
CA LEU A 47 -19.60 -7.26 -3.11
C LEU A 47 -18.79 -7.36 -4.40
N ARG A 48 -19.46 -7.36 -5.57
CA ARG A 48 -18.78 -7.40 -6.87
C ARG A 48 -17.85 -6.20 -7.10
N ASN A 49 -18.10 -5.06 -6.43
CA ASN A 49 -17.30 -3.85 -6.57
C ASN A 49 -15.94 -3.98 -5.86
N TRP A 50 -15.74 -5.04 -5.07
CA TRP A 50 -14.53 -5.29 -4.28
C TRP A 50 -13.65 -6.40 -4.89
N VAL A 51 -13.99 -6.90 -6.08
CA VAL A 51 -13.31 -8.05 -6.69
C VAL A 51 -11.90 -7.71 -7.19
N ASP A 52 -11.68 -6.52 -7.72
CA ASP A 52 -10.35 -6.12 -8.23
C ASP A 52 -10.02 -4.68 -7.81
N ALA A 53 -10.62 -4.29 -6.69
CA ALA A 53 -10.55 -2.96 -6.13
C ALA A 53 -9.09 -2.52 -5.94
N MET A 54 -8.76 -1.35 -6.49
CA MET A 54 -7.42 -0.71 -6.44
C MET A 54 -6.34 -1.37 -7.32
N HIS A 55 -6.70 -2.37 -8.12
CA HIS A 55 -5.80 -3.03 -9.07
C HIS A 55 -6.30 -2.93 -10.51
N GLU A 56 -7.32 -2.10 -10.75
CA GLU A 56 -7.87 -1.88 -12.08
C GLU A 56 -6.80 -1.30 -13.00
N GLY A 57 -6.48 -2.03 -14.06
CA GLY A 57 -5.57 -1.58 -15.11
C GLY A 57 -4.08 -1.83 -14.91
N GLY A 58 -3.68 -2.44 -13.79
CA GLY A 58 -2.27 -2.79 -13.54
C GLY A 58 -1.78 -4.04 -14.28
N MET A 59 -2.69 -4.87 -14.79
CA MET A 59 -2.38 -6.27 -15.16
C MET A 59 -1.21 -6.39 -16.15
N SER A 60 -1.27 -5.69 -17.29
CA SER A 60 -0.27 -5.89 -18.35
C SER A 60 1.12 -5.45 -17.88
N TRP A 61 1.20 -4.29 -17.23
CA TRP A 61 2.46 -3.79 -16.70
C TRP A 61 3.00 -4.70 -15.61
N ASP A 62 2.18 -5.13 -14.64
CA ASP A 62 2.63 -6.00 -13.56
C ASP A 62 3.07 -7.38 -14.08
N TYR A 63 2.35 -7.94 -15.05
CA TYR A 63 2.66 -9.25 -15.63
C TYR A 63 4.03 -9.25 -16.30
N GLU A 64 4.31 -8.20 -17.08
CA GLU A 64 5.56 -8.05 -17.84
C GLU A 64 6.73 -7.63 -16.96
N ASN A 65 6.52 -6.66 -16.05
CA ASN A 65 7.60 -5.97 -15.36
C ASN A 65 7.86 -6.51 -13.94
N LEU A 66 6.85 -7.05 -13.25
CA LEU A 66 7.01 -7.51 -11.86
C LEU A 66 7.29 -9.00 -11.74
N ILE A 67 6.60 -9.83 -12.51
CA ILE A 67 6.69 -11.30 -12.38
C ILE A 67 7.28 -12.00 -13.61
N GLY A 68 7.25 -11.34 -14.78
CA GLY A 68 7.66 -11.87 -16.08
C GLY A 68 6.88 -13.12 -16.52
N GLY A 69 5.70 -13.36 -15.93
CA GLY A 69 4.87 -14.54 -16.14
C GLY A 69 4.61 -15.40 -14.90
N VAL A 70 3.53 -16.17 -15.00
CA VAL A 70 2.99 -17.02 -13.93
C VAL A 70 3.38 -18.48 -14.20
N THR A 71 3.81 -19.23 -13.19
CA THR A 71 4.07 -20.67 -13.35
C THR A 71 2.76 -21.44 -13.47
N LYS A 72 2.80 -22.67 -14.02
CA LYS A 72 1.59 -23.51 -14.08
C LYS A 72 0.95 -23.73 -12.70
N GLU A 73 1.76 -24.00 -11.67
CA GLU A 73 1.26 -24.17 -10.29
C GLU A 73 0.55 -22.90 -9.80
N GLU A 74 1.17 -21.73 -9.95
CA GLU A 74 0.56 -20.46 -9.55
C GLU A 74 -0.73 -20.17 -10.33
N PHE A 75 -0.77 -20.53 -11.62
CA PHE A 75 -1.96 -20.34 -12.43
C PHE A 75 -3.13 -21.22 -11.96
N GLU A 76 -2.88 -22.48 -11.57
CA GLU A 76 -3.90 -23.33 -10.96
C GLU A 76 -4.45 -22.71 -9.67
N LEU A 77 -3.59 -22.15 -8.80
CA LEU A 77 -4.03 -21.45 -7.59
C LEU A 77 -4.92 -20.24 -7.93
N CYS A 78 -4.55 -19.46 -8.95
CA CYS A 78 -5.37 -18.34 -9.42
C CYS A 78 -6.74 -18.81 -9.89
N LYS A 79 -6.82 -19.91 -10.67
CA LYS A 79 -8.10 -20.44 -11.15
C LYS A 79 -9.04 -20.81 -10.02
N GLU A 80 -8.54 -21.48 -8.97
CA GLU A 80 -9.36 -21.82 -7.79
C GLU A 80 -9.99 -20.58 -7.16
N ILE A 81 -9.20 -19.51 -7.00
CA ILE A 81 -9.68 -18.22 -6.48
C ILE A 81 -10.70 -17.59 -7.44
N ILE A 82 -10.41 -17.56 -8.74
CA ILE A 82 -11.28 -16.99 -9.77
C ILE A 82 -12.65 -17.67 -9.77
N TYR A 83 -12.70 -19.00 -9.73
CA TYR A 83 -13.96 -19.73 -9.66
C TYR A 83 -14.72 -19.45 -8.36
N ALA A 84 -14.03 -19.37 -7.21
CA ALA A 84 -14.67 -19.00 -5.95
C ALA A 84 -15.30 -17.60 -6.01
N VAL A 85 -14.60 -16.62 -6.57
CA VAL A 85 -15.12 -15.26 -6.73
C VAL A 85 -16.28 -15.21 -7.73
N ALA A 86 -16.22 -15.96 -8.82
CA ALA A 86 -17.32 -16.08 -9.78
C ALA A 86 -18.60 -16.59 -9.10
N VAL A 87 -18.49 -17.60 -8.22
CA VAL A 87 -19.61 -18.10 -7.41
C VAL A 87 -20.14 -17.02 -6.47
N ILE A 88 -19.26 -16.40 -5.67
CA ILE A 88 -19.63 -15.37 -4.69
C ILE A 88 -20.41 -14.23 -5.36
N THR A 89 -19.91 -13.73 -6.49
CA THR A 89 -20.48 -12.58 -7.19
C THR A 89 -21.78 -12.94 -7.90
N LYS A 90 -21.88 -14.14 -8.48
CA LYS A 90 -23.12 -14.64 -9.07
C LYS A 90 -24.22 -14.79 -8.03
N GLU A 91 -23.91 -15.36 -6.87
CA GLU A 91 -24.86 -15.53 -5.77
C GLU A 91 -25.28 -14.19 -5.16
N SER A 92 -24.34 -13.28 -4.95
CA SER A 92 -24.61 -12.03 -4.24
C SER A 92 -25.30 -10.97 -5.11
N SER A 93 -24.97 -10.93 -6.41
CA SER A 93 -25.37 -9.84 -7.31
C SER A 93 -26.13 -10.28 -8.56
N GLY A 94 -26.24 -11.59 -8.80
CA GLY A 94 -26.78 -12.16 -10.04
C GLY A 94 -25.84 -12.05 -11.25
N LYS A 95 -24.71 -11.34 -11.11
CA LYS A 95 -23.69 -11.13 -12.16
C LYS A 95 -22.37 -11.77 -11.76
N VAL A 96 -21.69 -12.39 -12.73
CA VAL A 96 -20.34 -12.91 -12.53
C VAL A 96 -19.34 -11.77 -12.65
N ALA A 97 -18.45 -11.64 -11.67
CA ALA A 97 -17.23 -10.84 -11.75
C ALA A 97 -16.04 -11.71 -11.32
N VAL A 98 -14.86 -11.44 -11.86
CA VAL A 98 -13.64 -12.23 -11.64
C VAL A 98 -12.42 -11.31 -11.48
N PRO A 99 -11.50 -11.61 -10.56
CA PRO A 99 -10.28 -10.81 -10.38
C PRO A 99 -9.32 -11.05 -11.53
N ARG A 100 -8.53 -10.03 -11.89
CA ARG A 100 -7.51 -10.16 -12.93
C ARG A 100 -6.26 -9.31 -12.66
N GLY A 101 -6.43 -8.03 -12.33
CA GLY A 101 -5.34 -7.06 -12.14
C GLY A 101 -4.48 -7.34 -10.91
N VAL A 102 -5.08 -7.83 -9.83
CA VAL A 102 -4.39 -8.09 -8.55
C VAL A 102 -3.42 -9.27 -8.56
N PHE A 103 -3.61 -10.28 -9.41
CA PHE A 103 -2.85 -11.54 -9.32
C PHE A 103 -1.35 -11.38 -9.54
N PRO A 104 -0.86 -10.64 -10.55
CA PRO A 104 0.58 -10.41 -10.71
C PRO A 104 1.25 -9.87 -9.45
N SER A 105 0.67 -8.86 -8.80
CA SER A 105 1.19 -8.30 -7.55
C SER A 105 1.15 -9.35 -6.42
N ALA A 106 0.03 -10.03 -6.22
CA ALA A 106 -0.10 -11.06 -5.18
C ALA A 106 0.87 -12.24 -5.39
N ILE A 107 1.12 -12.66 -6.64
CA ILE A 107 2.08 -13.73 -6.99
C ILE A 107 3.51 -13.28 -6.69
N ARG A 108 3.88 -12.04 -7.02
CA ARG A 108 5.20 -11.49 -6.66
C ARG A 108 5.42 -11.62 -5.16
N VAL A 109 4.44 -11.23 -4.34
CA VAL A 109 4.57 -11.31 -2.87
C VAL A 109 4.58 -12.77 -2.39
N LEU A 110 3.77 -13.65 -2.97
CA LEU A 110 3.80 -15.09 -2.68
C LEU A 110 5.20 -15.68 -2.89
N ARG A 111 5.87 -15.33 -4.00
CA ARG A 111 7.24 -15.80 -4.29
C ARG A 111 8.23 -15.32 -3.25
N LEU A 112 8.21 -14.03 -2.91
CA LEU A 112 9.07 -13.46 -1.86
C LEU A 112 8.87 -14.19 -0.52
N ILE A 113 7.62 -14.47 -0.15
CA ILE A 113 7.30 -15.22 1.07
C ILE A 113 7.81 -16.66 0.99
N LYS A 114 7.67 -17.34 -0.15
CA LYS A 114 8.21 -18.70 -0.35
C LYS A 114 9.74 -18.75 -0.18
N TYR A 115 10.44 -17.69 -0.57
CA TYR A 115 11.89 -17.60 -0.37
C TYR A 115 12.23 -17.34 1.09
N LEU A 116 11.55 -16.40 1.75
CA LEU A 116 11.84 -16.04 3.15
C LEU A 116 11.42 -17.14 4.13
N CYS A 117 10.26 -17.76 3.91
CA CYS A 117 9.63 -18.76 4.75
C CYS A 117 9.34 -20.05 3.96
N PRO A 118 10.35 -20.85 3.59
CA PRO A 118 10.15 -22.07 2.79
C PRO A 118 9.35 -23.17 3.52
N ASN A 119 9.22 -23.07 4.85
CA ASN A 119 8.40 -23.97 5.64
C ASN A 119 6.91 -23.64 5.46
N LYS A 120 6.16 -24.51 4.79
CA LYS A 120 4.72 -24.33 4.58
C LYS A 120 3.90 -24.32 5.87
N ASN A 121 4.43 -24.79 7.00
CA ASN A 121 3.74 -24.64 8.28
C ASN A 121 3.89 -23.25 8.90
N SER A 122 4.58 -22.31 8.25
CA SER A 122 4.70 -20.93 8.74
C SER A 122 3.35 -20.22 8.81
N LEU A 123 3.19 -19.36 9.82
CA LEU A 123 2.08 -18.44 9.99
C LEU A 123 2.50 -17.06 9.46
N ILE A 124 1.77 -16.60 8.46
CA ILE A 124 1.96 -15.29 7.84
C ILE A 124 0.87 -14.34 8.37
N PHE A 125 1.26 -13.20 8.92
CA PHE A 125 0.34 -12.14 9.33
C PHE A 125 0.37 -11.00 8.32
N GLU A 126 -0.77 -10.70 7.68
CA GLU A 126 -0.91 -9.61 6.73
C GLU A 126 -1.73 -8.44 7.30
N VAL A 127 -1.17 -7.24 7.23
CA VAL A 127 -1.90 -6.00 7.53
C VAL A 127 -2.41 -5.38 6.23
N GLY A 128 -3.68 -4.97 6.21
CA GLY A 128 -4.30 -4.35 5.03
C GLY A 128 -4.29 -5.24 3.80
N PRO A 129 -4.83 -6.48 3.86
CA PRO A 129 -4.83 -7.41 2.73
C PRO A 129 -5.71 -6.99 1.55
N GLY A 130 -6.53 -5.93 1.69
CA GLY A 130 -7.38 -5.42 0.62
C GLY A 130 -8.38 -6.49 0.14
N CYS A 131 -8.28 -6.94 -1.10
CA CYS A 131 -9.15 -7.99 -1.62
C CYS A 131 -8.86 -9.40 -1.03
N GLY A 132 -7.73 -9.59 -0.32
CA GLY A 132 -7.44 -10.85 0.39
C GLY A 132 -6.83 -11.97 -0.46
N TYR A 133 -6.48 -11.70 -1.71
CA TYR A 133 -5.99 -12.73 -2.63
C TYR A 133 -4.61 -13.29 -2.28
N LEU A 134 -3.72 -12.49 -1.68
CA LEU A 134 -2.46 -13.01 -1.15
C LEU A 134 -2.73 -14.06 -0.07
N GLY A 135 -3.63 -13.76 0.87
CA GLY A 135 -4.06 -14.71 1.91
C GLY A 135 -4.65 -16.00 1.36
N ALA A 136 -5.46 -15.91 0.29
CA ALA A 136 -6.00 -17.09 -0.39
C ALA A 136 -4.90 -17.92 -1.06
N LEU A 137 -3.97 -17.28 -1.80
CA LEU A 137 -2.84 -17.95 -2.45
C LEU A 137 -1.91 -18.63 -1.44
N LEU A 138 -1.62 -17.98 -0.31
CA LEU A 138 -0.82 -18.53 0.79
C LEU A 138 -1.52 -19.76 1.39
N SER A 139 -2.82 -19.64 1.66
CA SER A 139 -3.61 -20.70 2.29
C SER A 139 -3.80 -21.93 1.39
N LEU A 140 -3.91 -21.74 0.06
CA LEU A 140 -3.88 -22.83 -0.92
C LEU A 140 -2.48 -23.43 -1.08
N SER A 141 -1.43 -22.61 -0.94
CA SER A 141 -0.03 -23.06 -0.98
C SER A 141 0.41 -23.85 0.26
N GLY A 142 -0.43 -23.88 1.30
CA GLY A 142 -0.24 -24.67 2.53
C GLY A 142 0.10 -23.86 3.77
N TYR A 143 0.23 -22.53 3.69
CA TYR A 143 0.55 -21.67 4.83
C TYR A 143 -0.64 -21.49 5.78
N SER A 144 -0.34 -21.28 7.06
CA SER A 144 -1.29 -20.63 7.96
C SER A 144 -1.28 -19.13 7.70
N TYR A 145 -2.43 -18.51 7.83
CA TYR A 145 -2.60 -17.11 7.49
C TYR A 145 -3.43 -16.39 8.55
N ALA A 146 -3.04 -15.17 8.87
CA ALA A 146 -3.80 -14.27 9.70
C ALA A 146 -3.83 -12.91 9.01
N SER A 147 -4.96 -12.21 9.07
CA SER A 147 -5.04 -10.87 8.51
C SER A 147 -5.92 -9.94 9.30
N MET A 148 -5.68 -8.64 9.11
CA MET A 148 -6.52 -7.58 9.63
C MET A 148 -6.62 -6.44 8.62
N ASP A 149 -7.85 -5.98 8.39
CA ASP A 149 -8.18 -4.82 7.58
C ASP A 149 -9.03 -3.84 8.38
N ILE A 150 -8.80 -2.53 8.19
CA ILE A 150 -9.57 -1.46 8.83
C ILE A 150 -10.80 -1.06 8.00
N THR A 151 -10.87 -1.53 6.76
CA THR A 151 -11.93 -1.19 5.82
C THR A 151 -13.00 -2.27 5.88
N GLN A 152 -14.19 -1.91 6.37
CA GLN A 152 -15.31 -2.83 6.51
C GLN A 152 -15.60 -3.59 5.21
N GLY A 153 -15.60 -2.89 4.07
CA GLY A 153 -15.92 -3.52 2.79
C GLY A 153 -14.92 -4.60 2.38
N PHE A 154 -13.62 -4.34 2.54
CA PHE A 154 -12.58 -5.34 2.32
C PHE A 154 -12.71 -6.51 3.30
N TYR A 155 -12.90 -6.25 4.59
CA TYR A 155 -13.08 -7.29 5.59
C TYR A 155 -14.26 -8.22 5.25
N VAL A 156 -15.45 -7.66 5.00
CA VAL A 156 -16.63 -8.45 4.67
C VAL A 156 -16.42 -9.24 3.38
N TYR A 157 -15.81 -8.62 2.36
CA TYR A 157 -15.47 -9.31 1.11
C TYR A 157 -14.52 -10.50 1.34
N GLN A 158 -13.45 -10.30 2.09
CA GLN A 158 -12.49 -11.35 2.46
C GLN A 158 -13.16 -12.50 3.20
N SER A 159 -14.07 -12.19 4.14
CA SER A 159 -14.84 -13.21 4.86
C SER A 159 -15.64 -14.10 3.89
N ARG A 160 -16.25 -13.51 2.84
CA ARG A 160 -16.92 -14.28 1.77
C ARG A 160 -15.94 -15.20 1.05
N LEU A 161 -14.82 -14.63 0.58
CA LEU A 161 -13.78 -15.36 -0.14
C LEU A 161 -13.23 -16.54 0.67
N TYR A 162 -12.84 -16.30 1.91
CA TYR A 162 -12.26 -17.33 2.78
C TYR A 162 -13.30 -18.38 3.20
N SER A 163 -14.55 -17.99 3.43
CA SER A 163 -15.61 -18.97 3.73
C SER A 163 -15.92 -19.89 2.55
N GLN A 164 -15.81 -19.37 1.32
CA GLN A 164 -16.02 -20.14 0.09
C GLN A 164 -14.87 -21.12 -0.17
N LEU A 165 -13.63 -20.67 0.00
CA LEU A 165 -12.43 -21.48 -0.27
C LEU A 165 -12.09 -22.44 0.88
N PHE A 166 -12.36 -22.05 2.13
CA PHE A 166 -11.84 -22.71 3.31
C PHE A 166 -12.88 -22.82 4.45
N PRO A 167 -14.06 -23.42 4.20
CA PRO A 167 -15.16 -23.44 5.17
C PRO A 167 -14.79 -24.05 6.53
N ASP A 168 -13.84 -25.00 6.55
CA ASP A 168 -13.40 -25.72 7.75
C ASP A 168 -12.10 -25.19 8.37
N ARG A 169 -11.52 -24.10 7.82
CA ARG A 169 -10.23 -23.53 8.29
C ARG A 169 -10.33 -22.07 8.70
N LEU A 170 -11.41 -21.38 8.33
CA LEU A 170 -11.65 -19.99 8.69
C LEU A 170 -12.09 -19.87 10.16
N VAL A 171 -11.37 -19.02 10.90
CA VAL A 171 -11.70 -18.53 12.24
C VAL A 171 -12.05 -17.05 12.10
N GLU A 172 -13.30 -16.70 12.35
CA GLU A 172 -13.89 -15.39 12.06
C GLU A 172 -14.04 -14.56 13.35
N LEU A 173 -13.02 -13.80 13.69
CA LEU A 173 -12.94 -13.14 15.00
C LEU A 173 -13.88 -11.93 15.13
N ALA A 174 -14.52 -11.46 14.06
CA ALA A 174 -15.52 -10.39 14.18
C ALA A 174 -16.72 -10.77 15.04
N THR A 175 -17.10 -12.06 15.03
CA THR A 175 -18.31 -12.55 15.73
C THR A 175 -18.03 -13.67 16.72
N GLU A 176 -16.90 -14.37 16.58
CA GLU A 176 -16.52 -15.41 17.54
C GLU A 176 -16.09 -14.81 18.89
N ASP A 177 -16.51 -15.46 19.98
CA ASP A 177 -16.07 -15.17 21.36
C ASP A 177 -14.69 -15.78 21.63
N LEU A 178 -13.76 -15.53 20.70
CA LEU A 178 -12.36 -15.93 20.77
C LEU A 178 -11.50 -14.68 20.71
N GLU A 179 -10.60 -14.54 21.69
CA GLU A 179 -9.66 -13.44 21.73
C GLU A 179 -8.44 -13.73 20.87
N PHE A 180 -7.89 -12.68 20.25
CA PHE A 180 -6.71 -12.83 19.41
C PHE A 180 -5.49 -13.32 20.21
N CYS A 181 -5.36 -12.94 21.49
CA CYS A 181 -4.26 -13.40 22.35
C CYS A 181 -4.32 -14.90 22.65
N ASP A 182 -5.49 -15.52 22.53
CA ASP A 182 -5.71 -16.96 22.76
C ASP A 182 -5.46 -17.81 21.50
N LEU A 183 -5.26 -17.17 20.35
CA LEU A 183 -4.94 -17.86 19.11
C LEU A 183 -3.57 -18.51 19.22
N LYS A 184 -3.51 -19.77 18.81
CA LYS A 184 -2.27 -20.54 18.73
C LYS A 184 -2.11 -21.09 17.34
N LYS A 185 -0.84 -21.15 16.90
CA LYS A 185 -0.47 -21.85 15.69
C LYS A 185 -0.89 -23.31 15.81
N SER A 186 -1.77 -23.72 14.90
CA SER A 186 -2.28 -25.08 14.84
C SER A 186 -1.40 -25.93 13.93
N SER A 187 -1.41 -27.25 14.11
CA SER A 187 -0.69 -28.17 13.19
C SER A 187 -1.34 -28.25 11.81
N LYS A 188 -2.58 -27.78 11.68
CA LYS A 188 -3.28 -27.64 10.41
C LYS A 188 -3.24 -26.17 9.98
N PRO A 189 -3.03 -25.89 8.69
CA PRO A 189 -3.14 -24.54 8.16
C PRO A 189 -4.49 -23.91 8.51
N SER A 190 -4.48 -22.80 9.24
CA SER A 190 -5.69 -22.05 9.65
C SER A 190 -5.70 -20.66 9.03
N ILE A 191 -6.89 -20.07 8.91
CA ILE A 191 -7.09 -18.68 8.48
C ILE A 191 -7.72 -17.92 9.63
N PHE A 192 -6.98 -16.99 10.23
CA PHE A 192 -7.46 -16.13 11.30
C PHE A 192 -7.83 -14.75 10.72
N HIS A 193 -9.12 -14.44 10.68
CA HIS A 193 -9.61 -13.18 10.13
C HIS A 193 -9.95 -12.22 11.27
N VAL A 194 -9.09 -11.21 11.48
CA VAL A 194 -9.03 -10.45 12.73
C VAL A 194 -9.56 -9.04 12.51
N PRO A 195 -10.64 -8.63 13.19
CA PRO A 195 -11.16 -7.28 13.03
C PRO A 195 -10.23 -6.26 13.71
N TRP A 196 -10.21 -5.02 13.20
CA TRP A 196 -9.30 -3.98 13.70
C TRP A 196 -9.47 -3.71 15.20
N TRP A 197 -10.67 -3.86 15.77
CA TRP A 197 -10.91 -3.58 17.19
C TRP A 197 -10.31 -4.63 18.12
N LYS A 198 -10.23 -5.91 17.70
CA LYS A 198 -9.51 -6.94 18.45
C LYS A 198 -8.00 -6.81 18.27
N PHE A 199 -7.57 -6.43 17.06
CA PHE A 199 -6.16 -6.15 16.80
C PHE A 199 -5.65 -4.90 17.53
N GLY A 200 -6.45 -3.85 17.67
CA GLY A 200 -6.05 -2.57 18.22
C GLY A 200 -5.92 -2.53 19.75
N VAL A 201 -6.40 -3.56 20.44
CA VAL A 201 -6.43 -3.66 21.92
C VAL A 201 -5.52 -4.76 22.47
N LEU A 202 -4.59 -5.29 21.66
CA LEU A 202 -3.76 -6.40 22.09
C LEU A 202 -2.85 -6.01 23.25
N ASP A 203 -2.85 -6.86 24.26
CA ASP A 203 -1.86 -6.83 25.32
C ASP A 203 -0.60 -7.56 24.84
N PHE A 204 0.42 -6.78 24.51
CA PHE A 204 1.72 -7.24 24.01
C PHE A 204 2.39 -8.31 24.86
N GLU A 205 2.12 -8.37 26.16
CA GLU A 205 2.70 -9.35 27.08
C GLU A 205 1.95 -10.69 27.08
N LYS A 206 0.74 -10.72 26.52
CA LYS A 206 -0.17 -11.89 26.55
C LYS A 206 -0.33 -12.59 25.21
N ILE A 207 0.28 -12.09 24.14
CA ILE A 207 0.07 -12.65 22.81
C ILE A 207 0.77 -14.01 22.71
N THR A 208 -0.02 -15.07 22.47
CA THR A 208 0.52 -16.43 22.31
C THR A 208 0.69 -16.87 20.86
N LEU A 209 0.20 -16.06 19.91
CA LEU A 209 0.29 -16.34 18.48
C LEU A 209 1.73 -16.18 17.98
N ASP A 210 2.30 -17.28 17.47
CA ASP A 210 3.67 -17.32 16.95
C ASP A 210 3.68 -17.04 15.44
N VAL A 211 3.97 -15.80 15.06
CA VAL A 211 4.02 -15.32 13.67
C VAL A 211 5.44 -15.43 13.12
N ASP A 212 5.61 -16.10 11.97
CA ASP A 212 6.91 -16.28 11.32
C ASP A 212 7.25 -15.09 10.39
N LEU A 213 6.25 -14.50 9.76
CA LEU A 213 6.43 -13.35 8.87
C LEU A 213 5.25 -12.39 8.97
N VAL A 214 5.54 -11.10 9.12
CA VAL A 214 4.58 -10.02 8.98
C VAL A 214 4.73 -9.42 7.59
N VAL A 215 3.64 -9.18 6.89
CA VAL A 215 3.65 -8.53 5.57
C VAL A 215 2.66 -7.37 5.54
N GLY A 216 3.07 -6.26 4.92
CA GLY A 216 2.17 -5.17 4.57
C GLY A 216 2.42 -4.74 3.14
N VAL A 217 1.43 -4.98 2.28
CA VAL A 217 1.48 -4.65 0.86
C VAL A 217 0.74 -3.33 0.65
N ASP A 218 1.42 -2.31 0.16
CA ASP A 218 0.82 -1.03 -0.22
C ASP A 218 0.04 -0.28 0.88
N VAL A 219 0.34 -0.54 2.16
CA VAL A 219 -0.45 0.03 3.27
C VAL A 219 0.34 0.90 4.26
N LEU A 220 1.63 0.64 4.46
CA LEU A 220 2.38 1.21 5.61
C LEU A 220 2.42 2.74 5.61
N CYS A 221 2.60 3.36 4.45
CA CYS A 221 2.67 4.82 4.31
C CYS A 221 1.30 5.50 4.29
N GLU A 222 0.22 4.71 4.24
CA GLU A 222 -1.17 5.16 4.31
C GLU A 222 -1.71 5.15 5.74
N MET A 223 -1.13 4.29 6.58
CA MET A 223 -1.51 4.12 7.99
C MET A 223 -1.40 5.43 8.78
N HIS A 224 -2.28 5.58 9.76
CA HIS A 224 -2.08 6.57 10.81
C HIS A 224 -0.76 6.29 11.57
N GLN A 225 0.01 7.32 11.90
CA GLN A 225 1.33 7.15 12.54
C GLN A 225 1.28 6.33 13.84
N TYR A 226 0.20 6.45 14.63
CA TYR A 226 0.00 5.61 15.81
C TYR A 226 -0.22 4.14 15.48
N ALA A 227 -0.97 3.82 14.43
CA ALA A 227 -1.18 2.44 14.01
C ALA A 227 0.11 1.83 13.44
N LEU A 228 0.87 2.60 12.66
CA LEU A 228 2.17 2.15 12.14
C LEU A 228 3.18 1.86 13.27
N ARG A 229 3.27 2.75 14.27
CA ARG A 229 4.10 2.53 15.48
C ARG A 229 3.62 1.34 16.31
N TYR A 230 2.31 1.17 16.44
CA TYR A 230 1.70 0.05 17.15
C TYR A 230 2.07 -1.28 16.46
N LEU A 231 1.88 -1.36 15.14
CA LEU A 231 2.25 -2.51 14.33
C LEU A 231 3.75 -2.82 14.46
N GLY A 232 4.62 -1.82 14.35
CA GLY A 232 6.07 -2.04 14.50
C GLY A 232 6.45 -2.61 15.87
N ARG A 233 5.83 -2.15 16.96
CA ARG A 233 6.05 -2.69 18.31
C ARG A 233 5.54 -4.12 18.45
N LEU A 234 4.35 -4.39 17.92
CA LEU A 234 3.76 -5.72 17.92
C LEU A 234 4.63 -6.71 17.13
N SER A 235 5.02 -6.34 15.91
CA SER A 235 5.92 -7.13 15.09
C SER A 235 7.26 -7.34 15.77
N LYS A 236 7.80 -6.36 16.48
CA LYS A 236 9.03 -6.57 17.24
C LYS A 236 8.85 -7.72 18.23
N ASN A 237 7.77 -7.76 19.00
CA ASN A 237 7.56 -8.84 19.95
C ASN A 237 7.48 -10.20 19.26
N TRP A 238 6.69 -10.32 18.18
CA TRP A 238 6.62 -11.57 17.40
C TRP A 238 7.95 -12.02 16.82
N LEU A 239 8.75 -11.07 16.35
CA LEU A 239 9.99 -11.35 15.63
C LEU A 239 11.20 -11.52 16.56
N THR A 240 11.06 -11.22 17.86
CA THR A 240 12.16 -11.31 18.83
C THR A 240 12.03 -12.43 19.85
N GLU A 241 10.82 -12.83 20.21
CA GLU A 241 10.60 -13.79 21.31
C GLU A 241 10.56 -15.25 20.85
N SER A 242 10.38 -15.54 19.56
CA SER A 242 10.30 -16.92 19.07
C SER A 242 11.52 -17.36 18.25
N PRO A 243 11.88 -18.66 18.31
CA PRO A 243 13.04 -19.19 17.62
C PRO A 243 12.85 -19.19 16.09
N GLY A 244 13.96 -19.11 15.37
CA GLY A 244 14.00 -19.18 13.90
C GLY A 244 14.19 -17.82 13.22
N GLU A 245 14.38 -17.86 11.90
CA GLU A 245 14.42 -16.64 11.09
C GLU A 245 13.02 -16.09 10.93
N LYS A 246 12.85 -14.80 11.24
CA LYS A 246 11.56 -14.12 11.11
C LYS A 246 11.71 -12.76 10.46
N PHE A 247 10.68 -12.35 9.73
CA PHE A 247 10.77 -11.20 8.84
C PHE A 247 9.56 -10.29 8.94
N PHE A 248 9.79 -9.00 8.70
CA PHE A 248 8.77 -8.06 8.28
C PHE A 248 9.03 -7.71 6.81
N LEU A 249 8.15 -8.16 5.92
CA LEU A 249 8.23 -7.91 4.48
C LEU A 249 7.35 -6.71 4.11
N VAL A 250 7.92 -5.76 3.39
CA VAL A 250 7.21 -4.62 2.80
C VAL A 250 7.47 -4.63 1.31
N PRO A 251 6.62 -5.29 0.48
CA PRO A 251 6.86 -5.38 -0.97
C PRO A 251 6.78 -4.01 -1.66
N SER A 252 5.92 -3.14 -1.13
CA SER A 252 5.72 -1.75 -1.50
C SER A 252 5.18 -0.97 -0.30
N THR A 253 5.44 0.33 -0.24
CA THR A 253 5.09 1.17 0.91
C THR A 253 3.64 1.67 0.88
N GLY A 254 2.98 1.64 -0.28
CA GLY A 254 1.71 2.30 -0.51
C GLY A 254 1.86 3.78 -0.83
N THR A 255 0.75 4.51 -0.90
CA THR A 255 0.80 5.95 -1.17
C THR A 255 1.40 6.70 0.03
N TRP A 256 2.18 7.75 -0.23
CA TRP A 256 2.80 8.58 0.82
C TRP A 256 1.83 9.58 1.43
N ALA A 257 0.62 9.11 1.70
CA ALA A 257 -0.51 9.89 2.16
C ALA A 257 -0.40 10.36 3.61
N SER A 258 0.34 9.61 4.44
CA SER A 258 0.49 9.82 5.88
C SER A 258 1.95 9.80 6.33
N THR A 259 2.80 9.02 5.68
CA THR A 259 4.23 8.85 6.00
C THR A 259 5.01 8.55 4.71
N SER A 260 6.28 8.94 4.65
CA SER A 260 7.18 8.60 3.53
C SER A 260 7.96 7.31 3.79
N GLY A 261 8.51 6.69 2.73
CA GLY A 261 9.40 5.53 2.86
C GLY A 261 10.54 5.74 3.86
N PRO A 262 11.32 6.83 3.76
CA PRO A 262 12.40 7.11 4.72
C PRO A 262 11.93 7.30 6.17
N GLU A 263 10.76 7.90 6.40
CA GLU A 263 10.21 8.03 7.75
C GLU A 263 9.77 6.66 8.32
N MET A 264 9.20 5.80 7.47
CA MET A 264 8.87 4.43 7.83
C MET A 264 10.13 3.64 8.20
N GLU A 265 11.16 3.66 7.36
CA GLU A 265 12.45 3.01 7.64
C GLU A 265 13.07 3.51 8.96
N ASN A 266 13.12 4.83 9.15
CA ASN A 266 13.61 5.43 10.39
C ASN A 266 12.82 4.92 11.59
N MET A 267 11.49 4.85 11.50
CA MET A 267 10.67 4.32 12.59
C MET A 267 11.02 2.85 12.90
N PHE A 268 11.17 2.00 11.90
CA PHE A 268 11.58 0.60 12.10
C PHE A 268 12.96 0.51 12.75
N ALA A 269 13.93 1.32 12.31
CA ALA A 269 15.25 1.40 12.92
C ALA A 269 15.19 1.81 14.40
N HIS A 270 14.38 2.80 14.76
CA HIS A 270 14.18 3.21 16.16
C HIS A 270 13.52 2.13 17.03
N LEU A 271 12.76 1.22 16.42
CA LEU A 271 12.20 0.05 17.09
C LEU A 271 13.22 -1.10 17.22
N GLY A 272 14.40 -0.97 16.61
CA GLY A 272 15.49 -1.95 16.68
C GLY A 272 15.41 -3.02 15.59
N PHE A 273 14.78 -2.70 14.46
CA PHE A 273 14.84 -3.51 13.26
C PHE A 273 16.05 -3.14 12.42
N ASP A 274 16.62 -4.14 11.75
CA ASP A 274 17.64 -4.00 10.73
C ASP A 274 17.00 -4.22 9.37
N ASN A 275 17.24 -3.31 8.42
CA ASN A 275 16.88 -3.51 7.01
C ASN A 275 17.93 -4.44 6.36
N VAL A 276 17.55 -5.69 6.12
CA VAL A 276 18.46 -6.72 5.57
C VAL A 276 18.32 -6.88 4.07
N PHE A 277 17.32 -6.28 3.44
CA PHE A 277 17.18 -6.28 2.00
C PHE A 277 16.35 -5.08 1.56
N GLN A 278 16.88 -4.32 0.60
CA GLN A 278 16.16 -3.25 -0.06
C GLN A 278 16.39 -3.33 -1.56
N LYS A 279 15.30 -3.35 -2.34
CA LYS A 279 15.35 -3.20 -3.80
C LYS A 279 14.12 -2.42 -4.26
N GLY A 280 14.35 -1.21 -4.78
CA GLY A 280 13.26 -0.27 -5.08
C GLY A 280 12.45 0.03 -3.83
N GLN A 281 11.14 -0.22 -3.88
CA GLN A 281 10.23 -0.07 -2.73
C GLN A 281 10.02 -1.35 -1.92
N THR A 282 10.76 -2.44 -2.22
CA THR A 282 10.71 -3.66 -1.43
C THR A 282 11.73 -3.61 -0.30
N TYR A 283 11.26 -3.81 0.92
CA TYR A 283 12.07 -3.89 2.15
C TYR A 283 11.85 -5.22 2.85
N VAL A 284 12.92 -5.75 3.45
CA VAL A 284 12.83 -6.83 4.43
C VAL A 284 13.52 -6.38 5.70
N PHE A 285 12.74 -6.27 6.77
CA PHE A 285 13.25 -5.99 8.09
C PHE A 285 13.31 -7.28 8.91
N THR A 286 14.30 -7.36 9.80
CA THR A 286 14.38 -8.41 10.82
C THR A 286 15.08 -7.86 12.05
N LYS A 287 15.10 -8.62 13.17
CA LYS A 287 16.03 -8.33 14.26
C LYS A 287 17.28 -9.16 13.99
N ALA A 288 18.21 -8.61 13.22
CA ALA A 288 19.33 -9.39 12.74
C ALA A 288 20.19 -9.86 13.93
N PRO A 289 20.68 -11.10 13.92
CA PRO A 289 21.74 -11.53 14.83
C PRO A 289 22.90 -10.51 14.86
N GLU A 290 23.52 -10.27 16.01
CA GLU A 290 24.62 -9.29 16.15
C GLU A 290 25.78 -9.55 15.17
N GLU A 291 25.96 -10.80 14.75
CA GLU A 291 26.92 -11.22 13.73
C GLU A 291 26.60 -10.71 12.32
N TRP A 292 25.32 -10.47 11.98
CA TRP A 292 24.89 -9.86 10.72
C TRP A 292 25.05 -8.32 10.76
N LYS A 293 24.87 -7.71 11.94
CA LYS A 293 25.03 -6.25 12.13
C LYS A 293 26.46 -5.75 11.91
N LYS A 294 27.46 -6.61 12.16
CA LYS A 294 28.86 -6.31 11.83
C LYS A 294 29.12 -6.22 10.33
N GLN A 295 28.16 -6.66 9.50
CA GLN A 295 28.24 -6.70 8.05
C GLN A 295 27.26 -5.74 7.37
N SER A 296 26.31 -5.16 8.10
CA SER A 296 25.35 -4.19 7.56
C SER A 296 26.02 -2.84 7.30
N ILE A 297 25.72 -2.27 6.14
CA ILE A 297 26.23 -0.99 5.64
C ILE A 297 25.82 0.14 6.60
N GLU A 298 26.76 0.96 7.07
CA GLU A 298 26.44 2.31 7.51
C GLU A 298 25.87 3.03 6.30
N PRO A 299 24.62 3.52 6.33
CA PRO A 299 24.02 4.16 5.17
C PRO A 299 24.96 5.28 4.74
N GLU A 300 25.37 5.26 3.46
CA GLU A 300 26.18 6.30 2.85
C GLU A 300 25.30 7.55 2.65
N ILE A 301 24.76 8.07 3.76
CA ILE A 301 24.37 9.46 3.84
C ILE A 301 25.72 10.17 3.92
N ALA A 302 26.32 10.47 2.77
CA ALA A 302 27.35 11.48 2.72
C ALA A 302 26.73 12.69 3.45
N PRO A 303 27.23 13.09 4.63
CA PRO A 303 26.74 14.30 5.22
C PRO A 303 27.02 15.35 4.17
N THR A 304 25.98 16.01 3.68
CA THR A 304 26.14 17.32 3.07
C THR A 304 26.59 18.22 4.23
N THR A 305 27.85 18.08 4.64
CA THR A 305 28.55 19.11 5.38
C THR A 305 28.60 20.26 4.39
N VAL A 306 27.59 21.11 4.46
CA VAL A 306 27.75 22.50 4.09
C VAL A 306 28.97 22.94 4.87
N ASP A 307 30.05 23.21 4.16
CA ASP A 307 31.32 23.58 4.76
C ASP A 307 31.05 24.70 5.77
N SER A 308 31.28 24.43 7.04
CA SER A 308 31.02 25.38 8.12
C SER A 308 31.83 26.67 7.96
N THR A 309 32.86 26.69 7.10
CA THR A 309 33.54 27.93 6.71
C THR A 309 32.64 28.85 5.87
N VAL A 310 31.75 28.32 5.03
CA VAL A 310 30.81 29.12 4.21
C VAL A 310 29.73 29.78 5.06
N LEU A 311 29.30 29.14 6.15
CA LEU A 311 28.35 29.73 7.10
C LEU A 311 29.02 30.76 8.02
N ASN A 312 30.27 30.53 8.42
CA ASN A 312 31.02 31.46 9.26
C ASN A 312 31.48 32.73 8.50
N GLU A 313 31.74 32.65 7.20
CA GLU A 313 32.04 33.82 6.36
C GLU A 313 30.80 34.72 6.11
N ALA A 314 29.61 34.13 6.13
CA ALA A 314 28.34 34.87 5.99
C ALA A 314 27.93 35.59 7.28
N GLU A 315 28.29 35.07 8.46
CA GLU A 315 27.97 35.70 9.75
C GLU A 315 28.95 36.83 10.15
N GLN A 316 30.15 36.91 9.53
CA GLN A 316 31.15 37.93 9.89
C GLN A 316 31.17 39.18 9.00
N ASN A 317 30.38 39.24 7.92
CA ASN A 317 30.36 40.37 6.99
C ASN A 317 28.96 40.98 6.87
N ASP A 318 28.51 41.67 7.92
CA ASP A 318 27.23 42.39 7.97
C ASP A 318 27.24 43.73 7.17
N GLU A 319 28.35 44.08 6.51
CA GLU A 319 28.51 45.37 5.82
C GLU A 319 28.63 45.32 4.29
N ASN A 320 28.43 44.19 3.61
CA ASN A 320 28.43 44.16 2.14
C ASN A 320 27.54 43.06 1.52
N ILE A 321 26.23 43.18 1.69
CA ILE A 321 25.23 42.24 1.12
C ILE A 321 25.05 42.42 -0.41
N GLU A 322 25.50 43.53 -1.00
CA GLU A 322 25.36 43.77 -2.46
C GLU A 322 26.45 43.11 -3.34
N ALA A 323 27.50 42.52 -2.75
CA ALA A 323 28.60 41.90 -3.50
C ALA A 323 28.61 40.35 -3.46
N VAL A 324 27.63 39.71 -2.81
CA VAL A 324 27.53 38.24 -2.82
C VAL A 324 26.97 37.78 -4.18
N ASP A 325 27.89 37.18 -4.92
CA ASP A 325 27.92 36.93 -6.34
C ASP A 325 26.75 36.10 -6.91
N SER A 326 26.48 36.35 -8.19
CA SER A 326 25.67 35.56 -9.11
C SER A 326 26.02 34.05 -9.12
N GLU A 327 27.23 33.70 -8.68
CA GLU A 327 27.73 32.33 -8.57
C GLU A 327 27.14 31.54 -7.39
N VAL A 328 26.80 32.18 -6.27
CA VAL A 328 26.13 31.50 -5.14
C VAL A 328 24.65 31.28 -5.46
N LYS A 329 24.01 32.26 -6.11
CA LYS A 329 22.61 32.16 -6.54
C LYS A 329 22.38 31.12 -7.63
N SER A 330 23.40 30.79 -8.43
CA SER A 330 23.30 29.75 -9.47
C SER A 330 23.55 28.34 -8.95
N LYS A 331 24.19 28.17 -7.78
CA LYS A 331 24.54 26.87 -7.19
C LYS A 331 23.50 26.33 -6.19
N ILE A 332 22.55 27.16 -5.73
CA ILE A 332 21.46 26.70 -4.86
C ILE A 332 20.33 26.14 -5.73
N SER A 333 20.23 24.81 -5.82
CA SER A 333 19.12 24.15 -6.48
C SER A 333 17.83 24.29 -5.66
N ALA A 334 16.66 24.27 -6.32
CA ALA A 334 15.36 24.30 -5.63
C ALA A 334 15.20 23.14 -4.61
N GLN A 335 15.88 22.02 -4.83
CA GLN A 335 15.94 20.86 -3.93
C GLN A 335 16.69 21.16 -2.62
N ALA A 336 17.76 21.98 -2.67
CA ALA A 336 18.53 22.38 -1.50
C ALA A 336 17.74 23.35 -0.60
N ILE A 337 16.91 24.21 -1.20
CA ILE A 337 16.02 25.13 -0.46
C ILE A 337 14.91 24.34 0.25
N LEU A 338 14.38 23.30 -0.38
CA LEU A 338 13.34 22.44 0.20
C LEU A 338 13.87 21.56 1.34
N SER A 339 15.14 21.14 1.30
CA SER A 339 15.75 20.33 2.37
C SER A 339 16.20 21.15 3.59
N LEU A 340 16.39 22.47 3.45
CA LEU A 340 16.67 23.39 4.57
C LEU A 340 15.41 23.81 5.34
N ALA A 341 14.22 23.50 4.83
CA ALA A 341 12.96 23.77 5.53
C ALA A 341 12.73 22.71 6.62
N ASN A 342 13.29 22.96 7.81
CA ASN A 342 12.99 22.20 9.02
C ASN A 342 11.48 22.31 9.35
N PRO A 343 10.76 21.22 9.67
CA PRO A 343 9.32 21.27 9.99
C PRO A 343 8.95 22.14 11.21
N LEU A 344 9.93 22.59 11.99
CA LEU A 344 9.74 23.45 13.15
C LEU A 344 9.89 24.96 12.86
N LEU A 345 10.29 25.37 11.65
CA LEU A 345 10.33 26.80 11.32
C LEU A 345 8.93 27.31 11.01
N SER A 346 8.46 28.28 11.81
CA SER A 346 7.21 29.00 11.50
C SER A 346 7.28 29.60 10.10
N LEU A 347 6.16 29.58 9.37
CA LEU A 347 5.99 30.15 8.02
C LEU A 347 6.56 31.58 7.91
N HIS A 348 6.54 32.33 9.02
CA HIS A 348 7.07 33.69 9.11
C HIS A 348 8.60 33.76 8.96
N LEU A 349 9.32 32.76 9.47
CA LEU A 349 10.78 32.68 9.39
C LEU A 349 11.23 32.27 7.97
N LEU A 350 10.51 31.31 7.35
CA LEU A 350 10.74 30.91 5.96
C LEU A 350 10.53 32.09 5.00
N VAL A 351 9.46 32.87 5.19
CA VAL A 351 9.17 34.07 4.39
C VAL A 351 10.27 35.12 4.55
N ARG A 352 10.79 35.33 5.78
CA ARG A 352 11.92 36.25 6.00
C ARG A 352 13.21 35.77 5.33
N THR A 353 13.54 34.48 5.44
CA THR A 353 14.73 33.92 4.78
C THR A 353 14.64 34.08 3.25
N LEU A 354 13.47 33.82 2.66
CA LEU A 354 13.25 34.01 1.22
C LEU A 354 13.27 35.50 0.83
N GLN A 355 12.76 36.40 1.67
CA GLN A 355 12.85 37.85 1.45
C GLN A 355 14.29 38.36 1.50
N VAL A 356 15.12 37.83 2.39
CA VAL A 356 16.56 38.17 2.48
C VAL A 356 17.32 37.65 1.26
N LEU A 357 17.05 36.42 0.83
CA LEU A 357 17.79 35.79 -0.29
C LEU A 357 17.43 36.38 -1.66
N PHE A 358 16.18 36.77 -1.87
CA PHE A 358 15.67 37.14 -3.20
C PHE A 358 15.18 38.60 -3.32
N GLY A 359 15.21 39.36 -2.22
CA GLY A 359 14.66 40.71 -2.16
C GLY A 359 13.13 40.74 -2.35
N ALA A 360 12.51 41.90 -2.10
CA ALA A 360 11.06 42.06 -2.22
C ALA A 360 10.52 41.74 -3.63
N GLY A 361 11.32 41.98 -4.68
CA GLY A 361 10.97 41.69 -6.08
C GLY A 361 11.05 40.21 -6.46
N GLY A 362 11.87 39.39 -5.80
CA GLY A 362 11.98 37.96 -6.07
C GLY A 362 10.81 37.15 -5.50
N LEU A 363 10.25 37.57 -4.37
CA LEU A 363 9.10 36.93 -3.73
C LEU A 363 7.82 37.03 -4.58
N GLN A 364 7.68 38.09 -5.38
CA GLN A 364 6.56 38.29 -6.31
C GLN A 364 6.60 37.24 -7.45
N LYS A 365 7.78 36.97 -8.01
CA LYS A 365 7.98 35.94 -9.05
C LYS A 365 7.78 34.51 -8.52
N VAL A 366 8.13 34.26 -7.26
CA VAL A 366 7.85 32.97 -6.61
C VAL A 366 6.35 32.80 -6.37
N LYS A 367 5.64 33.84 -5.91
CA LYS A 367 4.18 33.83 -5.76
C LYS A 367 3.44 33.63 -7.09
N GLU A 368 3.91 34.24 -8.17
CA GLU A 368 3.34 34.07 -9.51
C GLU A 368 3.58 32.66 -10.11
N LYS A 369 4.64 31.96 -9.68
CA LYS A 369 4.92 30.58 -10.09
C LYS A 369 4.28 29.52 -9.18
N THR A 370 3.93 29.85 -7.95
CA THR A 370 3.36 28.92 -6.96
C THR A 370 1.84 29.06 -6.79
N SER A 371 1.21 30.06 -7.41
CA SER A 371 -0.25 30.22 -7.49
C SER A 371 -0.98 29.11 -8.27
N VAL A 372 -0.25 28.14 -8.83
CA VAL A 372 -0.80 26.91 -9.42
C VAL A 372 -1.13 25.84 -8.35
N PHE A 373 -0.68 26.01 -7.09
CA PHE A 373 -0.79 24.96 -6.06
C PHE A 373 -1.72 25.26 -4.87
N PHE A 374 -2.54 26.30 -4.93
CA PHE A 374 -3.51 26.57 -3.86
C PHE A 374 -4.91 26.77 -4.42
N TYR A 375 -5.82 25.84 -4.09
CA TYR A 375 -7.26 26.02 -4.27
C TYR A 375 -7.74 27.25 -3.47
N PRO A 376 -8.58 28.13 -4.03
CA PRO A 376 -9.12 29.23 -3.26
C PRO A 376 -10.16 28.72 -2.26
N GLU A 377 -10.02 29.16 -1.00
CA GLU A 377 -11.06 29.04 0.02
C GLU A 377 -12.38 29.64 -0.49
N LYS A 378 -13.46 28.85 -0.44
CA LYS A 378 -14.81 29.36 -0.68
C LYS A 378 -15.18 30.33 0.45
N ALA A 379 -15.19 31.61 0.14
CA ALA A 379 -15.83 32.63 0.96
C ALA A 379 -17.34 32.36 1.02
N ALA A 380 -17.87 32.18 2.24
CA ALA A 380 -19.29 32.12 2.50
C ALA A 380 -19.94 33.48 2.21
N GLY A 381 -20.65 33.57 1.08
CA GLY A 381 -21.46 34.72 0.68
C GLY A 381 -22.92 34.55 1.09
N LYS A 382 -23.45 35.56 1.78
CA LYS A 382 -24.82 35.71 2.27
C LYS A 382 -25.88 35.48 1.19
N VAL A 383 -26.97 34.82 1.60
CA VAL A 383 -28.24 34.76 0.87
C VAL A 383 -28.99 36.09 1.09
N GLU A 384 -29.20 36.85 0.03
CA GLU A 384 -30.27 37.84 -0.05
C GLU A 384 -31.22 37.47 -1.20
N SER A 385 -32.50 37.52 -0.86
CA SER A 385 -33.66 37.25 -1.69
C SER A 385 -33.90 38.36 -2.72
N GLY A 386 -34.20 37.99 -3.97
CA GLY A 386 -34.73 38.93 -4.96
C GLY A 386 -35.26 38.24 -6.21
N ASP A 387 -36.58 38.32 -6.40
CA ASP A 387 -37.32 38.02 -7.63
C ASP A 387 -36.76 38.78 -8.85
N ASN A 388 -36.66 38.12 -10.02
CA ASN A 388 -37.59 38.31 -11.17
C ASN A 388 -37.01 37.87 -12.53
N THR A 389 -37.90 37.21 -13.28
CA THR A 389 -38.10 37.22 -14.74
C THR A 389 -36.99 36.76 -15.72
N VAL A 390 -37.32 35.63 -16.35
CA VAL A 390 -37.14 35.21 -17.76
C VAL A 390 -36.67 36.30 -18.73
N LYS A 391 -35.54 36.05 -19.39
CA LYS A 391 -35.34 36.27 -20.83
C LYS A 391 -34.40 35.19 -21.39
N GLU A 392 -34.94 34.41 -22.34
CA GLU A 392 -34.17 33.59 -23.27
C GLU A 392 -33.28 34.50 -24.12
N ASN A 393 -32.03 34.08 -24.32
CA ASN A 393 -31.23 34.49 -25.46
C ASN A 393 -30.27 33.35 -25.82
N GLU A 394 -30.40 32.90 -27.06
CA GLU A 394 -29.49 32.03 -27.79
C GLU A 394 -28.07 32.62 -27.82
N LEU A 395 -27.06 31.78 -27.61
CA LEU A 395 -25.69 32.07 -28.03
C LEU A 395 -24.86 30.79 -28.19
N ASN A 396 -24.78 30.39 -29.46
CA ASN A 396 -23.66 29.79 -30.20
C ASN A 396 -22.59 28.99 -29.45
N ASP A 397 -22.57 27.72 -29.81
CA ASP A 397 -21.44 26.79 -29.80
C ASP A 397 -20.12 27.41 -30.29
N LYS A 398 -19.13 27.43 -29.39
CA LYS A 398 -17.71 27.23 -29.72
C LYS A 398 -17.04 26.50 -28.56
N ASN A 399 -17.10 25.18 -28.58
CA ASN A 399 -16.25 24.34 -27.74
C ASN A 399 -14.82 24.38 -28.29
N SER A 400 -13.93 25.06 -27.57
CA SER A 400 -12.49 24.84 -27.67
C SER A 400 -12.13 23.69 -26.75
N GLU A 401 -11.67 22.58 -27.34
CA GLU A 401 -11.03 21.47 -26.66
C GLU A 401 -9.83 22.00 -25.86
N ALA A 402 -9.94 21.95 -24.53
CA ALA A 402 -8.79 22.07 -23.65
C ALA A 402 -8.27 20.66 -23.39
N GLU A 403 -7.17 20.31 -24.03
CA GLU A 403 -6.38 19.12 -23.69
C GLU A 403 -5.99 19.21 -22.21
N ILE A 404 -6.58 18.34 -21.39
CA ILE A 404 -6.10 18.09 -20.04
C ILE A 404 -4.85 17.23 -20.20
N GLU A 405 -3.69 17.85 -20.10
CA GLU A 405 -2.39 17.17 -20.04
C GLU A 405 -2.34 16.39 -18.72
N THR A 406 -2.75 15.12 -18.76
CA THR A 406 -2.62 14.19 -17.65
C THR A 406 -1.13 13.97 -17.39
N LEU A 407 -0.66 14.42 -16.23
CA LEU A 407 0.67 14.11 -15.72
C LEU A 407 0.84 12.59 -15.66
N ALA A 408 1.63 12.05 -16.59
CA ALA A 408 2.02 10.65 -16.57
C ALA A 408 2.74 10.34 -15.24
N PRO A 409 2.43 9.21 -14.57
CA PRO A 409 3.19 8.78 -13.40
C PRO A 409 4.68 8.65 -13.78
N SER A 410 5.55 9.08 -12.86
CA SER A 410 7.00 9.12 -13.05
C SER A 410 7.53 7.77 -13.59
N LYS A 411 8.36 7.84 -14.62
CA LYS A 411 9.02 6.68 -15.22
C LYS A 411 9.84 5.92 -14.16
N ASP A 412 9.45 4.65 -14.02
CA ASP A 412 10.25 3.48 -13.67
C ASP A 412 10.69 3.25 -12.20
N PRO A 413 9.90 2.50 -11.41
CA PRO A 413 10.38 1.86 -10.19
C PRO A 413 10.38 0.32 -10.23
N GLY A 414 10.15 -0.32 -11.39
CA GLY A 414 9.58 -1.67 -11.41
C GLY A 414 10.38 -2.79 -12.06
N ALA A 415 11.13 -2.51 -13.13
CA ALA A 415 11.93 -3.57 -13.75
C ALA A 415 13.09 -3.93 -12.81
N LEU A 416 13.23 -5.20 -12.47
CA LEU A 416 14.36 -5.73 -11.71
C LEU A 416 15.64 -5.69 -12.57
N ASP A 417 16.05 -4.51 -13.02
CA ASP A 417 17.32 -4.33 -13.71
C ASP A 417 18.42 -4.54 -12.67
N VAL A 418 19.20 -5.61 -12.86
CA VAL A 418 20.27 -6.00 -11.94
C VAL A 418 21.50 -5.14 -12.24
N ASN A 419 21.37 -3.82 -12.09
CA ASN A 419 22.53 -2.96 -12.05
C ASN A 419 23.12 -3.00 -10.64
N GLU A 420 24.05 -3.94 -10.42
CA GLU A 420 24.82 -4.13 -9.18
C GLU A 420 25.66 -2.88 -8.77
N SER A 421 25.69 -1.83 -9.58
CA SER A 421 26.68 -0.76 -9.51
C SER A 421 26.45 0.32 -8.46
N SER A 422 25.33 0.29 -7.71
CA SER A 422 25.02 1.31 -6.67
C SER A 422 25.09 0.79 -5.25
N PHE A 423 25.28 -0.51 -5.05
CA PHE A 423 25.42 -1.11 -3.72
C PHE A 423 26.87 -1.53 -3.52
N GLY A 424 27.54 -0.96 -2.52
CA GLY A 424 28.90 -1.33 -2.17
C GLY A 424 29.06 -2.84 -2.02
N SER A 425 30.20 -3.37 -2.48
CA SER A 425 30.56 -4.80 -2.52
C SER A 425 30.36 -5.62 -1.23
N SER A 426 29.96 -5.01 -0.11
CA SER A 426 29.68 -5.67 1.18
C SER A 426 28.31 -6.37 1.27
N LEU A 427 27.33 -6.04 0.42
CA LEU A 427 26.00 -6.69 0.45
C LEU A 427 26.02 -8.15 -0.04
N SER A 428 27.04 -8.54 -0.80
CA SER A 428 27.25 -9.89 -1.35
C SER A 428 27.49 -11.00 -0.32
N LYS A 429 27.29 -10.73 0.98
CA LYS A 429 27.43 -11.73 2.06
C LYS A 429 26.17 -11.92 2.90
N ASN A 430 25.09 -11.20 2.61
CA ASN A 430 23.85 -11.37 3.35
C ASN A 430 23.08 -12.59 2.81
N PRO A 431 22.91 -13.67 3.60
CA PRO A 431 22.24 -14.89 3.15
C PRO A 431 20.78 -14.65 2.74
N ILE A 432 20.12 -13.61 3.28
CA ILE A 432 18.75 -13.25 2.89
C ILE A 432 18.73 -12.62 1.50
N HIS A 433 19.70 -11.75 1.20
CA HIS A 433 19.84 -11.16 -0.13
C HIS A 433 20.09 -12.26 -1.16
N GLU A 434 21.05 -13.16 -0.91
CA GLU A 434 21.34 -14.29 -1.80
C GLU A 434 20.12 -15.19 -1.99
N ARG A 435 19.36 -15.49 -0.93
CA ARG A 435 18.13 -16.30 -0.99
C ARG A 435 17.06 -15.66 -1.86
N LEU A 436 16.86 -14.35 -1.74
CA LEU A 436 15.88 -13.60 -2.54
C LEU A 436 16.28 -13.52 -4.01
N ILE A 437 17.56 -13.23 -4.31
CA ILE A 437 18.06 -13.16 -5.69
C ILE A 437 18.04 -14.54 -6.35
N SER A 438 18.59 -15.57 -5.69
CA SER A 438 18.62 -16.94 -6.23
C SER A 438 17.22 -17.54 -6.40
N GLY A 439 16.30 -17.24 -5.48
CA GLY A 439 14.88 -17.61 -5.60
C GLY A 439 14.25 -16.99 -6.84
N TYR A 440 14.48 -15.69 -7.05
CA TYR A 440 13.99 -14.98 -8.22
C TYR A 440 14.54 -15.55 -9.53
N GLU A 441 15.86 -15.77 -9.61
CA GLU A 441 16.51 -16.38 -10.77
C GLU A 441 15.98 -17.78 -11.07
N THR A 442 15.72 -18.58 -10.03
CA THR A 442 15.13 -19.91 -10.17
C THR A 442 13.73 -19.83 -10.77
N ASP A 443 12.91 -18.86 -10.36
CA ASP A 443 11.57 -18.67 -10.91
C ASP A 443 11.58 -18.16 -12.35
N LEU A 444 12.61 -17.42 -12.78
CA LEU A 444 12.82 -17.05 -14.19
C LEU A 444 13.03 -18.27 -15.10
N GLN A 445 13.58 -19.36 -14.57
CA GLN A 445 13.86 -20.58 -15.33
C GLN A 445 12.66 -21.54 -15.44
N LYS A 446 11.60 -21.33 -14.66
CA LYS A 446 10.41 -22.20 -14.67
C LYS A 446 9.59 -22.01 -15.95
N GLN A 447 8.88 -23.06 -16.37
CA GLN A 447 7.89 -22.93 -17.44
C GLN A 447 6.76 -21.99 -16.99
N ARG A 448 6.48 -20.98 -17.81
CA ARG A 448 5.48 -19.95 -17.54
C ARG A 448 4.29 -20.11 -18.48
N VAL A 449 3.12 -19.81 -17.93
CA VAL A 449 1.90 -19.53 -18.67
C VAL A 449 2.08 -18.14 -19.31
N SER A 450 1.83 -18.03 -20.60
CA SER A 450 1.91 -16.74 -21.28
C SER A 450 0.72 -15.85 -20.89
N LYS A 451 0.84 -14.54 -21.12
CA LYS A 451 -0.30 -13.63 -20.96
C LYS A 451 -1.48 -14.06 -21.83
N ASP A 452 -1.22 -14.50 -23.06
CA ASP A 452 -2.26 -14.97 -23.98
C ASP A 452 -2.95 -16.23 -23.46
N GLU A 453 -2.21 -17.19 -22.89
CA GLU A 453 -2.81 -18.38 -22.27
C GLU A 453 -3.67 -17.99 -21.06
N PHE A 454 -3.21 -17.04 -20.25
CA PHE A 454 -3.99 -16.48 -19.14
C PHE A 454 -5.28 -15.82 -19.65
N ASP A 455 -5.20 -14.99 -20.69
CA ASP A 455 -6.34 -14.29 -21.28
C ASP A 455 -7.33 -15.23 -21.99
N ASN A 456 -6.82 -16.28 -22.65
CA ASN A 456 -7.62 -17.32 -23.27
C ASN A 456 -8.46 -18.08 -22.26
N PHE A 457 -7.95 -18.31 -21.04
CA PHE A 457 -8.72 -18.91 -19.96
C PHE A 457 -9.95 -18.07 -19.58
N TYR A 458 -9.81 -16.74 -19.42
CA TYR A 458 -10.97 -15.88 -19.12
C TYR A 458 -11.99 -15.88 -20.25
N THR A 459 -11.50 -15.87 -21.48
CA THR A 459 -12.36 -15.90 -22.68
C THR A 459 -13.12 -17.22 -22.76
N SER A 460 -12.45 -18.36 -22.54
CA SER A 460 -13.07 -19.68 -22.64
C SER A 460 -14.05 -19.97 -21.52
N GLU A 461 -13.72 -19.61 -20.28
CA GLU A 461 -14.52 -19.98 -19.10
C GLU A 461 -15.67 -19.01 -18.83
N PHE A 462 -15.49 -17.72 -19.12
CA PHE A 462 -16.44 -16.69 -18.73
C PHE A 462 -17.02 -15.92 -19.92
N GLY A 463 -16.63 -16.26 -21.15
CA GLY A 463 -17.08 -15.56 -22.36
C GLY A 463 -16.66 -14.08 -22.40
N VAL A 464 -15.68 -13.70 -21.58
CA VAL A 464 -15.19 -12.32 -21.52
C VAL A 464 -14.16 -12.16 -22.63
N ASN A 465 -14.60 -11.68 -23.80
CA ASN A 465 -13.68 -11.23 -24.84
C ASN A 465 -12.74 -10.18 -24.25
N THR A 466 -11.45 -10.36 -24.50
CA THR A 466 -10.35 -9.45 -24.13
C THR A 466 -10.81 -8.00 -24.17
N LEU A 467 -10.99 -7.39 -22.99
CA LEU A 467 -11.27 -5.96 -22.89
C LEU A 467 -10.07 -5.24 -23.49
N GLU A 468 -10.28 -4.53 -24.60
CA GLU A 468 -9.22 -4.07 -25.50
C GLU A 468 -8.39 -2.93 -24.90
N ASN A 469 -8.83 -2.31 -23.81
CA ASN A 469 -7.99 -1.51 -22.93
C ASN A 469 -8.51 -1.53 -21.48
N ASP A 470 -7.64 -1.16 -20.55
CA ASP A 470 -7.96 -1.11 -19.13
C ASP A 470 -8.93 0.03 -18.75
N ASP A 471 -9.06 1.06 -19.60
CA ASP A 471 -9.98 2.18 -19.43
C ASP A 471 -11.45 1.81 -19.71
N GLU A 472 -11.71 0.86 -20.63
CA GLU A 472 -13.04 0.35 -20.97
C GLU A 472 -13.71 -0.38 -19.80
N LYS A 473 -12.91 -0.92 -18.86
CA LYS A 473 -13.39 -1.54 -17.61
C LYS A 473 -14.05 -0.50 -16.70
N PHE A 474 -13.48 0.70 -16.59
CA PHE A 474 -14.02 1.76 -15.74
C PHE A 474 -15.35 2.29 -16.28
N ILE A 475 -15.51 2.32 -17.62
CA ILE A 475 -16.69 2.88 -18.29
C ILE A 475 -17.83 1.84 -18.42
N ARG A 476 -17.54 0.54 -18.60
CA ARG A 476 -18.60 -0.50 -18.75
C ARG A 476 -19.37 -0.84 -17.49
N ILE A 477 -18.89 -0.48 -16.29
CA ILE A 477 -19.67 -0.62 -15.04
C ILE A 477 -20.98 0.20 -15.08
N VAL A 478 -21.07 1.21 -15.96
CA VAL A 478 -22.25 2.07 -16.10
C VAL A 478 -23.28 1.53 -17.11
N ARG A 479 -22.94 0.55 -17.96
CA ARG A 479 -23.81 0.04 -19.03
C ARG A 479 -23.57 -1.45 -19.31
N ASP A 480 -24.37 -2.34 -18.72
CA ASP A 480 -25.19 -3.31 -19.45
C ASP A 480 -25.73 -4.54 -18.67
N GLU A 481 -26.87 -4.98 -19.20
CA GLU A 481 -27.80 -6.04 -18.84
C GLU A 481 -27.51 -7.35 -19.60
N THR A 482 -26.29 -7.86 -19.60
CA THR A 482 -26.00 -9.13 -20.28
C THR A 482 -26.16 -10.34 -19.35
N ASP A 483 -27.19 -11.14 -19.64
CA ASP A 483 -27.40 -12.49 -19.13
C ASP A 483 -26.26 -13.42 -19.59
N LEU A 484 -25.28 -13.63 -18.73
CA LEU A 484 -24.30 -14.70 -18.89
C LEU A 484 -24.99 -16.06 -18.68
N ARG A 485 -25.12 -16.84 -19.75
CA ARG A 485 -25.45 -18.27 -19.69
C ARG A 485 -24.20 -19.04 -19.27
N VAL A 486 -24.16 -19.50 -18.02
CA VAL A 486 -23.20 -20.49 -17.54
C VAL A 486 -23.73 -21.87 -17.95
N THR A 487 -23.00 -22.60 -18.78
CA THR A 487 -23.28 -24.00 -19.14
C THR A 487 -22.65 -24.97 -18.17
#